data_AF-A0A0Q9YK66-F1
#
_entry.id   AF-A0A0Q9YK66-F1
#
_cell.length_a   1.000
_cell.length_b   1.000
_cell.length_c   1.000
_cell.angle_alpha   90.00
_cell.angle_beta   90.00
_cell.angle_gamma   90.00
#
_symmetry.space_group_name_H-M   'P 1'
#
loop_
_entity.id
_entity.type
_entity.pdbx_description
1 polymer ?
#
loop_
_entity_poly.entity_id
_entity_poly.type
_entity_poly.pdbx_seq_one_letter_code
_entity_poly.pdbx_strand_id
1 'polypeptide(L)'
;MILGAAGVVVGEIIGSFIDLPIYLEPVIVGAVLSLLALYIVSKFSTVTKEERTYRESLLKTPEGIYHPKDMILTKRLSYVLMATGAVVIIITFAFYYQPLQSMTVSLFAK
;
A
#
# COMPACT_ATOMS: atom_id res chain seq x y z
N MET A 1 -0.79 5.47 -10.98
CA MET A 1 0.22 4.73 -10.16
C MET A 1 1.64 4.89 -10.69
N ILE A 2 1.89 4.88 -12.00
CA ILE A 2 3.26 4.99 -12.57
C ILE A 2 3.94 6.32 -12.20
N LEU A 3 3.23 7.46 -12.29
CA LEU A 3 3.76 8.78 -11.90
C LEU A 3 4.16 8.87 -10.42
N GLY A 4 3.37 8.26 -9.54
CA GLY A 4 3.66 8.17 -8.11
C GLY A 4 4.91 7.35 -7.81
N ALA A 5 5.00 6.16 -8.41
CA ALA A 5 6.16 5.28 -8.27
C ALA A 5 7.43 5.94 -8.81
N ALA A 6 7.35 6.63 -9.95
CA ALA A 6 8.47 7.41 -10.48
C ALA A 6 8.89 8.54 -9.51
N GLY A 7 7.93 9.20 -8.88
CA GLY A 7 8.18 10.23 -7.87
C GLY A 7 8.96 9.71 -6.65
N VAL A 8 8.59 8.53 -6.13
CA VAL A 8 9.31 7.89 -5.02
C VAL A 8 10.73 7.51 -5.45
N VAL A 9 10.88 6.84 -6.60
CA VAL A 9 12.18 6.37 -7.09
C VAL A 9 13.16 7.53 -7.30
N VAL A 10 12.71 8.62 -7.93
CA VAL A 10 13.54 9.81 -8.13
C VAL A 10 13.86 10.49 -6.80
N GLY A 11 12.90 10.57 -5.88
CA GLY A 11 13.11 11.12 -4.54
C GLY A 11 14.15 10.33 -3.74
N GLU A 12 14.11 9.00 -3.80
CA GLU A 12 15.04 8.10 -3.11
C GLU A 12 16.48 8.26 -3.65
N ILE A 13 16.61 8.38 -4.97
CA ILE A 13 17.92 8.60 -5.61
C ILE A 13 18.50 9.93 -5.16
N ILE A 14 17.71 11.01 -5.12
CA ILE A 14 18.19 12.34 -4.69
C ILE A 14 18.48 12.34 -3.18
N GLY A 15 17.64 11.71 -2.36
CA GLY A 15 17.82 11.55 -0.92
C GLY A 15 19.05 10.73 -0.54
N SER A 16 19.56 9.89 -1.45
CA SER A 16 20.82 9.17 -1.25
C SER A 16 22.06 10.07 -1.34
N PHE A 17 21.95 11.25 -1.94
CA PHE A 17 23.05 12.22 -2.09
C PHE A 17 22.92 13.43 -1.16
N ILE A 18 21.73 13.72 -0.62
CA ILE A 18 21.42 14.91 0.18
C ILE A 18 20.44 14.52 1.28
N ASP A 19 20.70 14.94 2.53
CA ASP A 19 19.73 14.80 3.62
C ASP A 19 18.50 15.68 3.36
N LEU A 20 17.36 15.05 3.05
CA LEU A 20 16.10 15.73 2.82
C LEU A 20 15.34 15.95 4.15
N PRO A 21 14.75 17.15 4.37
CA PRO A 21 13.90 17.39 5.53
C PRO A 21 12.65 16.48 5.48
N ILE A 22 12.06 16.16 6.63
CA ILE A 22 10.93 15.21 6.79
C ILE A 22 9.81 15.42 5.77
N TYR A 23 9.49 16.67 5.39
CA TYR A 23 8.42 16.97 4.43
C TYR A 23 8.73 16.56 2.98
N LEU A 24 10.00 16.36 2.64
CA LEU A 24 10.47 15.93 1.33
C LEU A 24 10.79 14.44 1.28
N GLU A 25 10.42 13.65 2.29
CA GLU A 25 10.62 12.21 2.22
C GLU A 25 10.04 11.63 0.91
N PRO A 26 10.78 10.75 0.21
CA PRO A 26 10.40 10.26 -1.12
C PRO A 26 8.98 9.68 -1.17
N VAL A 27 8.56 9.03 -0.07
CA VAL A 27 7.22 8.48 0.12
C VAL A 27 6.14 9.56 0.07
N ILE A 28 6.36 10.69 0.74
CA ILE A 28 5.42 11.82 0.79
C ILE A 28 5.32 12.47 -0.59
N VAL A 29 6.46 12.69 -1.25
CA VAL A 29 6.52 13.27 -2.60
C VAL A 29 5.79 12.39 -3.62
N GLY A 30 6.03 11.07 -3.58
CA GLY A 30 5.33 10.12 -4.44
C GLY A 30 3.82 10.04 -4.20
N ALA A 31 3.38 10.16 -2.94
CA ALA A 31 1.96 10.21 -2.59
C ALA A 31 1.28 11.47 -3.14
N VAL A 32 1.89 12.65 -2.95
CA VAL A 32 1.38 13.93 -3.48
C VAL A 32 1.30 13.90 -5.00
N LEU A 33 2.35 13.42 -5.68
CA LEU A 33 2.35 13.29 -7.14
C LEU A 33 1.27 12.33 -7.66
N SER A 34 0.99 11.25 -6.92
CA SER A 34 -0.10 10.32 -7.26
C SER A 34 -1.46 11.00 -7.18
N LEU A 35 -1.70 11.78 -6.13
CA LEU A 35 -2.96 12.50 -5.93
C LEU A 35 -3.16 13.58 -6.99
N LEU A 36 -2.11 14.34 -7.31
CA LEU A 36 -2.14 15.35 -8.37
C LEU A 36 -2.43 14.71 -9.74
N ALA A 37 -1.74 13.61 -10.06
CA ALA A 37 -2.00 12.89 -11.29
C ALA A 37 -3.44 12.38 -11.37
N LEU A 38 -3.97 11.84 -10.28
CA LEU A 38 -5.36 11.37 -10.20
C LEU A 38 -6.35 12.53 -10.37
N TYR A 39 -6.10 13.68 -9.75
CA TYR A 39 -6.94 14.86 -9.89
C TYR A 39 -6.96 15.39 -11.33
N ILE A 40 -5.78 15.50 -11.94
CA ILE A 40 -5.64 15.96 -13.34
C ILE A 40 -6.35 14.99 -14.27
N VAL A 41 -6.04 13.70 -14.20
CA VAL A 41 -6.65 12.68 -15.06
C VAL A 41 -8.17 12.63 -14.85
N SER A 42 -8.65 12.71 -13.61
CA SER A 42 -10.09 12.72 -13.31
C SER A 42 -10.82 13.93 -13.89
N LYS A 43 -10.15 15.09 -13.99
CA LYS A 43 -10.76 16.31 -14.55
C LYS A 43 -10.77 16.30 -16.08
N PHE A 44 -9.77 15.69 -16.71
CA PHE A 44 -9.66 15.60 -18.17
C PHE A 44 -10.38 14.39 -18.77
N SER A 45 -10.72 13.37 -17.97
CA SER A 45 -11.56 12.26 -18.43
C SER A 45 -13.03 12.69 -18.54
N THR A 46 -13.48 13.00 -19.75
CA THR A 46 -14.92 13.06 -20.08
C THR A 46 -15.45 11.66 -20.36
N VAL A 47 -16.29 11.15 -19.48
CA VAL A 47 -16.93 9.82 -19.63
C VAL A 47 -17.87 9.83 -20.84
N THR A 48 -17.60 8.99 -21.83
CA THR A 48 -18.46 8.87 -23.02
C THR A 48 -19.74 8.10 -22.68
N LYS A 49 -20.79 8.22 -23.52
CA LYS A 49 -22.04 7.47 -23.32
C LYS A 49 -21.81 5.96 -23.33
N GLU A 50 -20.88 5.49 -24.17
CA GLU A 50 -20.49 4.08 -24.28
C GLU A 50 -19.79 3.59 -23.01
N GLU A 51 -18.88 4.37 -22.43
CA GLU A 51 -18.26 4.05 -21.14
C GLU A 51 -19.28 4.00 -20.01
N ARG A 52 -20.29 4.88 -20.03
CA ARG A 52 -21.34 4.87 -19.01
C ARG A 52 -22.15 3.57 -19.05
N THR A 53 -22.59 3.14 -20.22
CA THR A 53 -23.33 1.89 -20.38
C THR A 53 -22.45 0.67 -20.06
N TYR A 54 -21.17 0.72 -20.40
CA TYR A 54 -20.20 -0.31 -20.01
C TYR A 54 -20.03 -0.38 -18.48
N ARG A 55 -19.90 0.76 -17.79
CA ARG A 55 -19.84 0.81 -16.32
C ARG A 55 -21.08 0.23 -15.67
N GLU A 56 -22.26 0.49 -16.21
CA GLU A 56 -23.52 -0.10 -15.74
C GLU A 56 -23.55 -1.63 -15.94
N SER A 57 -22.93 -2.13 -17.00
CA SER A 57 -22.79 -3.58 -17.24
C SER A 57 -21.82 -4.26 -16.26
N LEU A 58 -20.74 -3.55 -15.85
CA LEU A 58 -19.76 -4.06 -14.87
C LEU A 58 -20.36 -4.23 -13.46
N LEU A 59 -21.40 -3.45 -13.13
CA LEU A 59 -22.08 -3.53 -11.84
C LEU A 59 -23.07 -4.70 -11.76
N LYS A 60 -23.39 -5.35 -12.88
CA LYS A 60 -24.23 -6.54 -12.91
C LYS A 60 -23.35 -7.77 -12.76
N THR A 61 -23.48 -8.48 -11.64
CA THR A 61 -22.80 -9.77 -11.44
C THR A 61 -23.31 -10.77 -12.49
N PRO A 62 -22.43 -11.34 -13.33
CA PRO A 62 -22.82 -12.34 -14.31
C PRO A 62 -23.42 -13.57 -13.64
N GLU A 63 -24.52 -14.08 -14.19
CA GLU A 63 -25.14 -15.32 -13.72
C GLU A 63 -24.15 -16.48 -13.88
N GLY A 64 -23.99 -17.29 -12.82
CA GLY A 64 -23.09 -18.44 -12.82
C GLY A 64 -21.70 -18.22 -12.19
N ILE A 65 -21.30 -16.98 -11.85
CA ILE A 65 -20.02 -16.73 -11.15
C ILE A 65 -20.08 -17.12 -9.66
N TYR A 66 -21.28 -17.24 -9.09
CA TYR A 66 -21.44 -17.56 -7.67
C TYR A 66 -21.24 -19.05 -7.41
N HIS A 67 -19.98 -19.48 -7.36
CA HIS A 67 -19.61 -20.83 -6.95
C HIS A 67 -19.25 -20.83 -5.45
N PRO A 68 -20.05 -21.49 -4.59
CA PRO A 68 -19.78 -21.52 -3.15
C PRO A 68 -18.43 -22.14 -2.80
N LYS A 69 -17.86 -22.96 -3.69
CA LYS A 69 -16.52 -23.55 -3.54
C LYS A 69 -15.40 -22.50 -3.62
N ASP A 70 -15.50 -21.53 -4.52
CA ASP A 70 -14.47 -20.49 -4.72
C ASP A 70 -14.48 -19.46 -3.58
N MET A 71 -15.65 -19.29 -2.98
CA MET A 71 -15.85 -18.42 -1.82
C MET A 71 -15.13 -18.93 -0.56
N ILE A 72 -15.01 -20.26 -0.39
CA ILE A 72 -14.29 -20.87 0.73
C ILE A 72 -12.78 -20.66 0.57
N LEU A 73 -12.26 -20.80 -0.65
CA LEU A 73 -10.84 -20.59 -0.94
C LEU A 73 -10.43 -19.14 -0.65
N THR A 74 -11.22 -18.18 -1.14
CA THR A 74 -10.99 -16.75 -0.92
C THR A 74 -11.02 -16.37 0.56
N LYS A 75 -11.98 -16.92 1.32
CA LYS A 75 -12.04 -16.73 2.78
C LYS A 75 -10.83 -17.33 3.49
N ARG A 76 -10.44 -18.56 3.14
CA ARG A 76 -9.28 -19.23 3.74
C ARG A 76 -7.99 -18.45 3.50
N LEU A 77 -7.79 -17.93 2.29
CA LEU A 77 -6.65 -17.10 1.96
C LEU A 77 -6.60 -15.83 2.82
N SER A 78 -7.76 -15.18 3.01
CA SER A 78 -7.87 -13.98 3.86
C SER A 78 -7.52 -14.29 5.32
N TYR A 79 -7.99 -15.41 5.87
CA TYR A 79 -7.64 -15.83 7.23
C TYR A 79 -6.15 -16.18 7.38
N VAL A 80 -5.56 -16.86 6.40
CA VAL A 80 -4.12 -17.14 6.39
C VAL A 80 -3.32 -15.84 6.39
N LEU A 81 -3.71 -14.86 5.58
CA LEU A 81 -3.06 -13.56 5.50
C LEU A 81 -3.15 -12.78 6.83
N MET A 82 -4.30 -12.81 7.51
CA MET A 82 -4.44 -12.21 8.84
C MET A 82 -3.55 -12.92 9.88
N ALA A 83 -3.51 -14.25 9.84
CA ALA A 83 -2.69 -15.04 10.76
C ALA A 83 -1.20 -14.77 10.56
N THR A 84 -0.72 -14.70 9.31
CA THR A 84 0.69 -14.37 9.03
C THR A 84 1.04 -12.96 9.49
N GLY A 85 0.14 -11.98 9.28
CA GLY A 85 0.33 -10.62 9.80
C GLY A 85 0.48 -10.59 11.33
N ALA A 86 -0.37 -11.31 12.06
CA ALA A 86 -0.29 -11.41 13.51
C ALA A 86 1.02 -12.08 13.97
N VAL A 87 1.44 -13.14 13.30
CA VAL A 87 2.72 -13.83 13.60
C VAL A 87 3.91 -12.90 13.40
N VAL A 88 3.95 -12.13 12.32
CA VAL A 88 5.03 -11.16 12.07
C VAL A 88 5.11 -10.14 13.19
N ILE A 89 3.97 -9.58 13.65
CA ILE A 89 3.95 -8.63 14.77
C ILE A 89 4.52 -9.26 16.04
N ILE A 90 4.13 -10.49 16.36
CA ILE A 90 4.63 -11.22 17.54
C ILE A 90 6.14 -11.45 17.43
N ILE A 91 6.62 -11.88 16.26
CA ILE A 91 8.05 -12.11 16.01
C ILE A 91 8.83 -10.81 16.16
N THR A 92 8.38 -9.71 15.55
CA THR A 92 9.04 -8.41 15.69
C THR A 92 9.05 -7.95 17.14
N PHE A 93 7.96 -8.13 17.89
CA PHE A 93 7.95 -7.74 19.30
C PHE A 93 8.94 -8.55 20.14
N ALA A 94 8.99 -9.87 19.94
CA ALA A 94 9.86 -10.77 20.69
C ALA A 94 11.35 -10.65 20.31
N PHE A 95 11.66 -10.58 19.01
CA PHE A 95 13.03 -10.63 18.50
C PHE A 95 13.65 -9.28 18.18
N TYR A 96 12.85 -8.22 18.08
CA TYR A 96 13.38 -6.88 17.81
C TYR A 96 13.22 -5.99 19.04
N TYR A 97 11.99 -5.86 19.56
CA TYR A 97 11.72 -4.87 20.61
C TYR A 97 12.34 -5.24 21.98
N GLN A 98 12.18 -6.49 22.42
CA GLN A 98 12.78 -6.99 23.67
C GLN A 98 14.32 -6.90 23.71
N PRO A 99 15.07 -7.40 22.70
CA PRO A 99 16.52 -7.30 22.72
C PRO A 99 17.02 -5.87 22.54
N LEU A 100 16.32 -5.03 21.77
CA LEU A 100 16.67 -3.62 21.66
C LEU A 100 16.57 -2.93 23.03
N GLN A 101 15.51 -3.20 23.78
CA GLN A 101 15.33 -2.65 25.12
C GLN A 101 16.42 -3.13 26.09
N SER A 102 16.76 -4.43 26.09
CA SER A 102 17.79 -4.96 26.99
C SER A 102 19.20 -4.44 26.66
N MET A 103 19.53 -4.25 25.38
CA MET A 103 20.79 -3.63 24.96
C MET A 103 20.85 -2.14 25.31
N THR A 104 19.74 -1.42 25.20
CA THR A 104 19.71 0.02 25.53
C THR A 104 19.87 0.23 27.04
N VAL A 105 19.21 -0.57 27.87
CA VAL A 105 19.33 -0.48 29.34
C VAL A 105 20.75 -0.81 29.81
N SER A 106 21.45 -1.77 29.20
CA SER A 106 22.83 -2.12 29.58
C SER A 106 23.87 -1.06 29.17
N LEU A 107 23.62 -0.30 28.11
CA LEU A 107 24.45 0.84 27.68
C LEU A 107 24.33 2.07 28.60
N PHE A 108 23.15 2.30 29.20
CA PHE A 108 22.93 3.40 30.14
C PHE A 108 23.23 3.06 31.62
N ALA A 109 23.43 1.78 31.94
CA ALA A 109 23.78 1.31 33.28
C ALA A 109 25.32 1.25 33.55
N LYS A 110 26.13 1.81 32.64
CA LYS A 110 27.59 1.89 32.71
C LYS A 110 28.03 3.35 32.71
#